data_AF-A0A1N6EJM6-F1
#
_entry.id   AF-A0A1N6EJM6-F1
#
_cell.length_a   1.000
_cell.length_b   1.000
_cell.length_c   1.000
_cell.angle_alpha   90.00
_cell.angle_beta   90.00
_cell.angle_gamma   90.00
#
_symmetry.space_group_name_H-M   'P 1'
#
loop_
_entity.id
_entity.type
_entity.pdbx_description
1 polymer ?
#
loop_
_entity_poly.entity_id
_entity_poly.type
_entity_poly.pdbx_seq_one_letter_code
_entity_poly.pdbx_strand_id
1 'polypeptide(L)'
;MKKIEKQISKLNSELLAATGNKYDLRNFPKILNSAKNNWGFSDIANKLDLGDPLVYKAFINDEERTSLKNLLELVSNDKKALEEVEKLLTRNILYLGSECENLGRINIENEFSDLEKLLTSKYMMLERVKTPDISNFIDDWDKVKPEIIFISCHGTKYGLHLLDKKGKCEEYLNTEFVKFFDKRSEYTECVVLSACESLTLGELITGAGKNVVCVNSKVDITTATQYTEYFFKYINDHSLENSDVYEKAHKISMEKINFEGLEDSFSFKFLKADKIT
;
A
#
# COMPACT_ATOMS: atom_id res chain seq x y z
N MET A 1 -23.21 3.50 -10.02
CA MET A 1 -24.10 4.45 -9.30
C MET A 1 -25.15 3.77 -8.43
N LYS A 2 -26.23 3.16 -8.95
CA LYS A 2 -27.34 2.64 -8.11
C LYS A 2 -26.99 1.62 -7.02
N LYS A 3 -25.92 0.83 -7.20
CA LYS A 3 -25.46 -0.17 -6.21
C LYS A 3 -24.65 0.48 -5.07
N ILE A 4 -23.85 1.50 -5.41
CA ILE A 4 -23.06 2.32 -4.48
C ILE A 4 -23.99 3.21 -3.66
N GLU A 5 -24.99 3.84 -4.28
CA GLU A 5 -26.03 4.60 -3.58
C GLU A 5 -26.78 3.74 -2.55
N LYS A 6 -27.00 2.45 -2.87
CA LYS A 6 -27.66 1.50 -1.97
C LYS A 6 -26.77 1.09 -0.79
N GLN A 7 -25.45 0.98 -1.01
CA GLN A 7 -24.48 0.66 0.03
C GLN A 7 -24.22 1.87 0.94
N ILE A 8 -24.07 3.07 0.39
CA ILE A 8 -23.96 4.33 1.14
C ILE A 8 -25.24 4.59 1.92
N SER A 9 -26.42 4.33 1.35
CA SER A 9 -27.69 4.47 2.07
C SER A 9 -27.82 3.49 3.24
N LYS A 10 -27.29 2.27 3.10
CA LYS A 10 -27.29 1.26 4.17
C LYS A 10 -26.31 1.64 5.29
N LEU A 11 -25.08 2.02 4.93
CA LEU A 11 -24.07 2.49 5.86
C LEU A 11 -24.55 3.74 6.62
N ASN A 12 -25.17 4.69 5.92
CA ASN A 12 -25.76 5.88 6.53
C ASN A 12 -26.90 5.56 7.50
N SER A 13 -27.75 4.57 7.18
CA SER A 13 -28.82 4.15 8.10
C SER A 13 -28.30 3.47 9.35
N GLU A 14 -27.21 2.68 9.24
CA GLU A 14 -26.57 2.02 10.37
C GLU A 14 -25.84 3.04 11.26
N LEU A 15 -25.17 4.02 10.65
CA LEU A 15 -24.50 5.13 11.34
C LEU A 15 -25.49 6.05 12.08
N LEU A 16 -26.62 6.40 11.44
CA LEU A 16 -27.68 7.20 12.06
C LEU A 16 -28.31 6.48 13.26
N ALA A 17 -28.52 5.17 13.16
CA ALA A 17 -29.07 4.35 14.24
C ALA A 17 -28.09 4.23 15.42
N ALA A 18 -26.80 4.02 15.16
CA ALA A 18 -25.77 3.88 16.18
C ALA A 18 -25.46 5.19 16.92
N THR A 19 -25.73 6.33 16.30
CA THR A 19 -25.30 7.65 16.81
C THR A 19 -26.45 8.55 17.26
N GLY A 20 -27.70 8.03 17.28
CA GLY A 20 -28.87 8.82 17.65
C GLY A 20 -29.19 9.95 16.67
N ASN A 21 -29.03 9.70 15.37
CA ASN A 21 -29.25 10.64 14.26
C ASN A 21 -28.29 11.84 14.23
N LYS A 22 -27.10 11.74 14.82
CA LYS A 22 -26.17 12.86 14.96
C LYS A 22 -25.29 13.10 13.73
N TYR A 23 -25.17 12.12 12.82
CA TYR A 23 -24.28 12.17 11.65
C TYR A 23 -24.98 11.64 10.39
N ASP A 24 -25.03 12.45 9.32
CA ASP A 24 -25.69 12.13 8.03
C ASP A 24 -24.72 12.27 6.85
N LEU A 25 -24.24 11.13 6.35
CA LEU A 25 -23.30 10.99 5.24
C LEU A 25 -23.93 11.30 3.88
N ARG A 26 -25.26 11.44 3.77
CA ARG A 26 -25.93 11.84 2.50
C ARG A 26 -25.49 13.20 1.99
N ASN A 27 -24.85 14.00 2.84
CA ASN A 27 -24.39 15.33 2.49
C ASN A 27 -22.90 15.41 2.17
N PHE A 28 -22.08 14.35 2.22
CA PHE A 28 -20.61 14.48 2.06
C PHE A 28 -20.17 15.25 0.78
N PRO A 29 -20.75 15.00 -0.41
CA PRO A 29 -20.44 15.80 -1.61
C PRO A 29 -21.01 17.23 -1.57
N LYS A 30 -22.12 17.43 -0.85
CA LYS A 30 -22.71 18.75 -0.60
C LYS A 30 -21.96 19.53 0.48
N ILE A 31 -21.36 18.85 1.46
CA ILE A 31 -20.53 19.39 2.55
C ILE A 31 -19.21 19.88 1.96
N LEU A 32 -18.62 19.15 1.00
CA LEU A 32 -17.48 19.67 0.22
C LEU A 32 -17.85 20.97 -0.54
N ASN A 33 -19.03 21.00 -1.16
CA ASN A 33 -19.52 22.18 -1.89
C ASN A 33 -20.07 23.31 -1.01
N SER A 34 -20.53 23.04 0.21
CA SER A 34 -21.07 24.02 1.17
C SER A 34 -20.04 24.47 2.21
N ALA A 35 -18.96 23.73 2.42
CA ALA A 35 -17.79 24.16 3.19
C ALA A 35 -17.08 25.35 2.52
N LYS A 36 -17.31 25.57 1.22
CA LYS A 36 -16.98 26.85 0.57
C LYS A 36 -17.73 28.06 1.14
N ASN A 37 -18.89 27.86 1.77
CA ASN A 37 -19.80 28.97 2.07
C ASN A 37 -20.38 29.05 3.50
N ASN A 38 -20.44 28.02 4.35
CA ASN A 38 -21.17 28.16 5.64
C ASN A 38 -20.77 27.26 6.83
N TRP A 39 -19.83 26.33 6.74
CA TRP A 39 -19.43 25.46 7.88
C TRP A 39 -17.99 25.76 8.30
N GLY A 40 -17.74 25.89 9.60
CA GLY A 40 -16.38 26.04 10.14
C GLY A 40 -15.65 24.68 10.16
N PHE A 41 -14.39 24.68 9.73
CA PHE A 41 -13.56 23.47 9.54
C PHE A 41 -13.44 22.57 10.79
N SER A 42 -13.59 23.12 11.99
CA SER A 42 -13.63 22.38 13.27
C SER A 42 -14.78 21.37 13.37
N ASP A 43 -15.91 21.62 12.68
CA ASP A 43 -17.06 20.72 12.69
C ASP A 43 -16.89 19.47 11.81
N ILE A 44 -15.92 19.48 10.87
CA ILE A 44 -15.64 18.34 10.00
C ILE A 44 -14.74 17.33 10.73
N ALA A 45 -13.68 17.81 11.38
CA ALA A 45 -12.72 16.99 12.13
C ALA A 45 -13.33 16.34 13.39
N ASN A 46 -14.27 17.01 14.07
CA ASN A 46 -14.93 16.46 15.26
C ASN A 46 -16.06 15.46 14.96
N LYS A 47 -16.48 15.33 13.69
CA LYS A 47 -17.64 14.52 13.29
C LYS A 47 -17.30 13.32 12.40
N LEU A 48 -16.09 13.29 11.84
CA LEU A 48 -15.53 12.08 11.25
C LEU A 48 -14.96 11.23 12.39
N ASP A 49 -15.51 10.04 12.62
CA ASP A 49 -14.89 9.06 13.51
C ASP A 49 -13.70 8.44 12.78
N LEU A 50 -12.54 9.04 12.94
CA LEU A 50 -11.29 8.64 12.28
C LEU A 50 -10.70 7.35 12.84
N GLY A 51 -11.31 6.78 13.88
CA GLY A 51 -11.00 5.44 14.38
C GLY A 51 -11.66 4.31 13.58
N ASP A 52 -12.59 4.63 12.67
CA ASP A 52 -13.25 3.67 11.80
C ASP A 52 -12.37 3.36 10.56
N PRO A 53 -11.94 2.10 10.35
CA PRO A 53 -11.18 1.68 9.16
C PRO A 53 -11.87 2.01 7.83
N LEU A 54 -13.19 2.20 7.82
CA LEU A 54 -13.96 2.60 6.62
C LEU A 54 -13.83 4.09 6.30
N VAL A 55 -13.54 4.94 7.29
CA VAL A 55 -13.27 6.38 7.08
C VAL A 55 -11.86 6.61 6.54
N TYR A 56 -10.94 5.68 6.81
CA TYR A 56 -9.59 5.64 6.23
C TYR A 56 -9.60 5.37 4.70
N LYS A 57 -10.72 4.85 4.18
CA LYS A 57 -10.97 4.49 2.78
C LYS A 57 -11.81 5.53 2.01
N ALA A 58 -11.63 6.82 2.31
CA ALA A 58 -12.56 7.88 1.87
C ALA A 58 -11.95 8.94 0.92
N PHE A 59 -10.82 8.70 0.27
CA PHE A 59 -10.21 9.66 -0.66
C PHE A 59 -9.96 9.02 -2.02
N ILE A 60 -10.99 9.10 -2.85
CA ILE A 60 -11.35 8.14 -3.90
C ILE A 60 -10.58 8.43 -5.21
N ASN A 61 -9.93 9.60 -5.35
CA ASN A 61 -9.14 9.95 -6.54
C ASN A 61 -8.12 11.10 -6.32
N ASP A 62 -7.29 11.37 -7.33
CA ASP A 62 -6.26 12.42 -7.32
C ASP A 62 -6.82 13.84 -7.13
N GLU A 63 -8.03 14.12 -7.62
CA GLU A 63 -8.70 15.42 -7.48
C GLU A 63 -9.15 15.65 -6.03
N GLU A 64 -9.66 14.61 -5.37
CA GLU A 64 -10.04 14.62 -3.95
C GLU A 64 -8.82 14.68 -3.03
N ARG A 65 -7.74 13.94 -3.35
CA ARG A 65 -6.44 14.06 -2.64
C ARG A 65 -5.88 15.48 -2.75
N THR A 66 -5.95 16.08 -3.94
CA THR A 66 -5.54 17.47 -4.18
C THR A 66 -6.43 18.44 -3.40
N SER A 67 -7.74 18.22 -3.38
CA SER A 67 -8.68 19.02 -2.60
C SER A 67 -8.40 18.94 -1.09
N LEU A 68 -7.99 17.77 -0.59
CA LEU A 68 -7.60 17.59 0.80
C LEU A 68 -6.28 18.28 1.14
N LYS A 69 -5.29 18.23 0.23
CA LYS A 69 -4.04 18.99 0.35
C LYS A 69 -4.30 20.49 0.42
N ASN A 70 -5.19 21.00 -0.44
CA ASN A 70 -5.61 22.40 -0.39
C ASN A 70 -6.38 22.71 0.91
N LEU A 71 -7.14 21.76 1.44
CA LEU A 71 -7.83 21.89 2.73
C LEU A 71 -6.83 21.96 3.90
N LEU A 72 -5.74 21.18 3.85
CA LEU A 72 -4.64 21.22 4.83
C LEU A 72 -3.94 22.58 4.89
N GLU A 73 -3.76 23.24 3.74
CA GLU A 73 -3.22 24.62 3.69
C GLU A 73 -4.15 25.63 4.40
N LEU A 74 -5.46 25.39 4.38
CA LEU A 74 -6.46 26.25 5.00
C LEU A 74 -6.66 25.99 6.50
N VAL A 75 -6.42 24.75 6.97
CA VAL A 75 -6.53 24.36 8.40
C VAL A 75 -5.18 24.37 9.14
N SER A 76 -4.12 24.94 8.53
CA SER A 76 -2.75 24.93 9.07
C SER A 76 -2.60 25.47 10.49
N ASN A 77 -3.58 26.25 10.97
CA ASN A 77 -3.60 26.86 12.30
C ASN A 77 -4.23 25.95 13.39
N ASP A 78 -4.91 24.85 13.02
CA ASP A 78 -5.42 23.85 13.97
C ASP A 78 -4.58 22.58 13.89
N LYS A 79 -3.65 22.46 14.84
CA LYS A 79 -2.68 21.37 14.91
C LYS A 79 -3.34 19.99 14.97
N LYS A 80 -4.47 19.85 15.68
CA LYS A 80 -5.12 18.55 15.89
C LYS A 80 -5.87 18.12 14.63
N ALA A 81 -6.57 19.04 13.98
CA ALA A 81 -7.23 18.76 12.70
C ALA A 81 -6.21 18.43 11.60
N LEU A 82 -5.07 19.13 11.59
CA LEU A 82 -3.96 18.86 10.68
C LEU A 82 -3.43 17.43 10.85
N GLU A 83 -3.08 17.01 12.07
CA GLU A 83 -2.55 15.68 12.37
C GLU A 83 -3.51 14.56 11.92
N GLU A 84 -4.81 14.75 12.14
CA GLU A 84 -5.83 13.77 11.79
C GLU A 84 -6.05 13.66 10.27
N VAL A 85 -6.05 14.78 9.54
CA VAL A 85 -6.15 14.76 8.07
C VAL A 85 -4.85 14.25 7.42
N GLU A 86 -3.69 14.52 8.03
CA GLU A 86 -2.41 13.94 7.59
C GLU A 86 -2.41 12.42 7.70
N LYS A 87 -2.88 11.85 8.83
CA LYS A 87 -3.00 10.39 9.01
C LYS A 87 -3.83 9.71 7.91
N LEU A 88 -4.87 10.37 7.43
CA LEU A 88 -5.73 9.87 6.36
C LEU A 88 -5.03 9.85 4.99
N LEU A 89 -4.06 10.73 4.79
CA LEU A 89 -3.27 10.78 3.56
C LEU A 89 -2.06 9.86 3.62
N THR A 90 -1.55 9.61 4.83
CA THR A 90 -0.40 8.77 5.05
C THR A 90 -0.67 7.34 4.64
N ARG A 91 0.33 6.73 3.99
CA ARG A 91 0.35 5.33 3.61
C ARG A 91 1.61 4.69 4.17
N ASN A 92 1.43 3.59 4.86
CA ASN A 92 2.46 2.80 5.47
C ASN A 92 2.92 1.71 4.49
N ILE A 93 4.21 1.74 4.17
CA ILE A 93 4.91 0.70 3.45
C ILE A 93 5.75 -0.08 4.46
N LEU A 94 5.54 -1.38 4.54
CA LEU A 94 6.43 -2.26 5.28
C LEU A 94 7.42 -2.93 4.33
N TYR A 95 8.70 -2.63 4.53
CA TYR A 95 9.82 -3.18 3.77
C TYR A 95 10.49 -4.35 4.49
N LEU A 96 10.51 -5.51 3.83
CA LEU A 96 11.25 -6.70 4.22
C LEU A 96 12.37 -6.94 3.21
N GLY A 97 13.57 -6.46 3.51
CA GLY A 97 14.79 -6.76 2.76
C GLY A 97 15.57 -7.89 3.44
N SER A 98 15.77 -9.01 2.75
CA SER A 98 16.55 -10.15 3.25
C SER A 98 17.66 -10.55 2.28
N GLU A 99 18.89 -10.54 2.77
CA GLU A 99 20.07 -10.92 2.01
C GLU A 99 20.74 -12.15 2.66
N CYS A 100 20.67 -13.29 1.96
CA CYS A 100 21.35 -14.52 2.36
C CYS A 100 22.76 -14.57 1.74
N GLU A 101 23.80 -14.66 2.57
CA GLU A 101 25.21 -14.63 2.12
C GLU A 101 25.55 -15.67 1.03
N ASN A 102 24.87 -16.82 1.04
CA ASN A 102 25.11 -17.93 0.12
C ASN A 102 24.35 -17.85 -1.21
N LEU A 103 23.49 -16.84 -1.41
CA LEU A 103 22.63 -16.71 -2.59
C LEU A 103 22.98 -15.52 -3.51
N GLY A 104 24.05 -14.80 -3.19
CA GLY A 104 24.47 -13.61 -3.92
C GLY A 104 23.89 -12.34 -3.31
N ARG A 105 24.56 -11.21 -3.54
CA ARG A 105 24.17 -9.93 -2.95
C ARG A 105 23.08 -9.26 -3.77
N ILE A 106 22.07 -8.74 -3.08
CA ILE A 106 21.00 -7.93 -3.67
C ILE A 106 21.02 -6.47 -3.17
N ASN A 107 22.00 -6.11 -2.33
CA ASN A 107 22.26 -4.75 -1.85
C ASN A 107 21.04 -4.10 -1.18
N ILE A 108 20.39 -4.83 -0.27
CA ILE A 108 19.16 -4.36 0.43
C ILE A 108 19.33 -3.00 1.12
N GLU A 109 20.54 -2.67 1.59
CA GLU A 109 20.81 -1.38 2.23
C GLU A 109 20.72 -0.21 1.25
N ASN A 110 21.22 -0.40 0.03
CA ASN A 110 21.15 0.64 -1.00
C ASN A 110 19.71 0.80 -1.48
N GLU A 111 19.00 -0.32 -1.73
CA GLU A 111 17.60 -0.29 -2.14
C GLU A 111 16.73 0.44 -1.12
N PHE A 112 16.90 0.14 0.18
CA PHE A 112 16.18 0.84 1.23
C PHE A 112 16.52 2.34 1.26
N SER A 113 17.82 2.69 1.22
CA SER A 113 18.26 4.08 1.23
C SER A 113 17.74 4.88 0.03
N ASP A 114 17.66 4.26 -1.13
CA ASP A 114 17.16 4.91 -2.35
C ASP A 114 15.64 5.07 -2.30
N LEU A 115 14.91 4.10 -1.72
CA LEU A 115 13.49 4.26 -1.41
C LEU A 115 13.22 5.38 -0.40
N GLU A 116 14.02 5.52 0.66
CA GLU A 116 13.88 6.62 1.61
C GLU A 116 14.06 7.99 0.92
N LYS A 117 15.03 8.10 0.01
CA LYS A 117 15.24 9.32 -0.77
C LYS A 117 14.13 9.57 -1.79
N LEU A 118 13.52 8.51 -2.32
CA LEU A 118 12.47 8.58 -3.33
C LEU A 118 11.11 8.98 -2.72
N LEU A 119 10.76 8.37 -1.59
CA LEU A 119 9.51 8.56 -0.87
C LEU A 119 9.53 9.86 -0.05
N THR A 120 9.71 10.98 -0.77
CA THR A 120 9.79 12.34 -0.19
C THR A 120 8.44 12.88 0.25
N SER A 121 7.34 12.25 -0.17
CA SER A 121 6.01 12.63 0.30
C SER A 121 5.90 12.36 1.79
N LYS A 122 5.58 13.38 2.58
CA LYS A 122 5.25 13.21 4.02
C LYS A 122 4.06 12.26 4.27
N TYR A 123 3.34 11.91 3.22
CA TYR A 123 2.21 11.00 3.22
C TYR A 123 2.60 9.56 2.82
N MET A 124 3.90 9.27 2.67
CA MET A 124 4.41 7.91 2.51
C MET A 124 5.34 7.63 3.68
N MET A 125 4.98 6.66 4.52
CA MET A 125 5.77 6.21 5.63
C MET A 125 6.40 4.87 5.27
N LEU A 126 7.73 4.84 5.15
CA LEU A 126 8.48 3.61 4.92
C LEU A 126 9.01 3.07 6.25
N GLU A 127 8.55 1.89 6.66
CA GLU A 127 9.06 1.18 7.83
C GLU A 127 9.81 -0.09 7.41
N ARG A 128 10.97 -0.33 8.02
CA ARG A 128 11.80 -1.50 7.74
C ARG A 128 11.71 -2.51 8.87
N VAL A 129 11.54 -3.78 8.49
CA VAL A 129 11.72 -4.92 9.39
C VAL A 129 13.21 -4.99 9.76
N LYS A 130 13.53 -4.70 11.03
CA LYS A 130 14.93 -4.56 11.48
C LYS A 130 15.73 -5.85 11.40
N THR A 131 15.10 -6.96 11.73
CA THR A 131 15.68 -8.30 11.61
C THR A 131 14.77 -9.07 10.67
N PRO A 132 15.21 -9.38 9.44
CA PRO A 132 14.33 -9.83 8.37
C PRO A 132 13.99 -11.33 8.48
N ASP A 133 13.52 -11.72 9.67
CA ASP A 133 12.94 -13.03 9.94
C ASP A 133 11.42 -12.96 9.95
N ILE A 134 10.78 -14.10 9.74
CA ILE A 134 9.34 -14.18 9.60
C ILE A 134 8.59 -13.70 10.85
N SER A 135 9.14 -13.90 12.05
CA SER A 135 8.49 -13.54 13.31
C SER A 135 8.44 -12.02 13.43
N ASN A 136 9.59 -11.37 13.22
CA ASN A 136 9.67 -9.90 13.27
C ASN A 136 8.87 -9.25 12.14
N PHE A 137 8.88 -9.83 10.94
CA PHE A 137 8.03 -9.34 9.85
C PHE A 137 6.54 -9.37 10.24
N ILE A 138 6.07 -10.45 10.85
CA ILE A 138 4.68 -10.57 11.30
C ILE A 138 4.35 -9.56 12.41
N ASP A 139 5.24 -9.43 13.41
CA ASP A 139 5.04 -8.52 14.54
C ASP A 139 4.99 -7.05 14.05
N ASP A 140 5.90 -6.68 13.15
CA ASP A 140 5.92 -5.34 12.54
C ASP A 140 4.70 -5.13 11.63
N TRP A 141 4.26 -6.16 10.89
CA TRP A 141 3.05 -6.08 10.06
C TRP A 141 1.79 -5.80 10.92
N ASP A 142 1.63 -6.48 12.06
CA ASP A 142 0.49 -6.25 12.96
C ASP A 142 0.52 -4.86 13.61
N LYS A 143 1.72 -4.34 13.87
CA LYS A 143 1.92 -3.03 14.49
C LYS A 143 1.72 -1.87 13.51
N VAL A 144 2.35 -1.97 12.34
CA VAL A 144 2.40 -0.91 11.32
C VAL A 144 1.11 -0.85 10.51
N LYS A 145 0.45 -2.00 10.32
CA LYS A 145 -0.73 -2.15 9.46
C LYS A 145 -0.54 -1.54 8.06
N PRO A 146 0.50 -1.97 7.31
CA PRO A 146 0.84 -1.43 6.00
C PRO A 146 -0.23 -1.67 4.93
N GLU A 147 -0.49 -0.65 4.11
CA GLU A 147 -1.25 -0.79 2.86
C GLU A 147 -0.41 -1.45 1.77
N ILE A 148 0.91 -1.24 1.81
CA ILE A 148 1.85 -1.83 0.84
C ILE A 148 2.90 -2.64 1.58
N ILE A 149 3.08 -3.88 1.16
CA ILE A 149 4.19 -4.71 1.61
C ILE A 149 5.18 -4.80 0.47
N PHE A 150 6.44 -4.47 0.75
CA PHE A 150 7.53 -4.62 -0.20
C PHE A 150 8.52 -5.66 0.31
N ILE A 151 8.65 -6.78 -0.41
CA ILE A 151 9.57 -7.86 -0.07
C ILE A 151 10.65 -7.92 -1.14
N SER A 152 11.90 -7.75 -0.70
CA SER A 152 13.10 -7.83 -1.53
C SER A 152 14.02 -8.92 -1.00
N CYS A 153 14.10 -10.04 -1.72
CA CYS A 153 14.87 -11.21 -1.31
C CYS A 153 15.12 -12.16 -2.49
N HIS A 154 15.88 -13.22 -2.25
CA HIS A 154 15.95 -14.32 -3.22
C HIS A 154 14.69 -15.16 -3.18
N GLY A 155 14.16 -15.48 -4.37
CA GLY A 155 13.00 -16.34 -4.53
C GLY A 155 13.31 -17.58 -5.35
N THR A 156 12.47 -18.59 -5.17
CA THR A 156 12.37 -19.77 -6.02
C THR A 156 10.91 -19.97 -6.38
N LYS A 157 10.64 -20.86 -7.35
CA LYS A 157 9.26 -21.29 -7.62
C LYS A 157 8.51 -21.89 -6.42
N TYR A 158 9.20 -22.25 -5.33
CA TYR A 158 8.63 -22.90 -4.15
C TYR A 158 8.51 -21.98 -2.93
N GLY A 159 9.31 -20.92 -2.85
CA GLY A 159 9.43 -20.13 -1.62
C GLY A 159 10.29 -18.88 -1.74
N LEU A 160 10.43 -18.21 -0.60
CA LEU A 160 11.28 -17.04 -0.40
C LEU A 160 12.39 -17.37 0.59
N HIS A 161 13.60 -16.86 0.35
CA HIS A 161 14.72 -17.01 1.27
C HIS A 161 14.79 -15.83 2.24
N LEU A 162 14.51 -16.10 3.51
CA LEU A 162 14.58 -15.12 4.59
C LEU A 162 15.64 -15.55 5.62
N LEU A 163 16.01 -14.64 6.52
CA LEU A 163 16.85 -15.01 7.66
C LEU A 163 15.99 -15.65 8.76
N ASP A 164 16.52 -16.61 9.48
CA ASP A 164 15.95 -17.10 10.73
C ASP A 164 16.35 -16.17 11.91
N LYS A 165 15.82 -16.44 13.11
CA LYS A 165 16.17 -15.68 14.34
C LYS A 165 17.66 -15.74 14.72
N LYS A 166 18.44 -16.61 14.09
CA LYS A 166 19.89 -16.79 14.28
C LYS A 166 20.69 -16.18 13.12
N GLY A 167 20.03 -15.51 12.17
CA GLY A 167 20.65 -14.91 10.99
C GLY A 167 21.04 -15.93 9.91
N LYS A 168 20.51 -17.16 9.95
CA LYS A 168 20.76 -18.18 8.92
C LYS A 168 19.73 -18.09 7.81
N CYS A 169 20.15 -18.36 6.57
CA CYS A 169 19.23 -18.43 5.46
C CYS A 169 18.29 -19.64 5.58
N GLU A 170 17.00 -19.40 5.46
CA GLU A 170 15.93 -20.39 5.48
C GLU A 170 14.96 -20.13 4.33
N GLU A 171 14.56 -21.20 3.62
CA GLU A 171 13.53 -21.12 2.58
C GLU A 171 12.14 -21.29 3.21
N TYR A 172 11.31 -20.27 3.08
CA TYR A 172 9.92 -20.27 3.52
C TYR A 172 9.02 -20.65 2.35
N LEU A 173 8.30 -21.77 2.49
CA LEU A 173 7.46 -22.29 1.42
C LEU A 173 6.27 -21.36 1.15
N ASN A 174 5.88 -21.24 -0.12
CA ASN A 174 4.77 -20.39 -0.55
C ASN A 174 3.47 -20.68 0.22
N THR A 175 3.19 -21.95 0.48
CA THR A 175 2.01 -22.41 1.24
C THR A 175 2.03 -22.03 2.72
N GLU A 176 3.21 -21.79 3.28
CA GLU A 176 3.37 -21.32 4.66
C GLU A 176 3.26 -19.80 4.72
N PHE A 177 3.86 -19.12 3.73
CA PHE A 177 3.89 -17.67 3.64
C PHE A 177 2.51 -17.05 3.38
N VAL A 178 1.69 -17.63 2.49
CA VAL A 178 0.37 -17.09 2.15
C VAL A 178 -0.59 -16.99 3.35
N LYS A 179 -0.45 -17.90 4.33
CA LYS A 179 -1.31 -17.94 5.54
C LYS A 179 -1.25 -16.64 6.35
N PHE A 180 -0.21 -15.83 6.19
CA PHE A 180 -0.08 -14.54 6.86
C PHE A 180 -0.95 -13.46 6.22
N PHE A 181 -1.18 -13.53 4.90
CA PHE A 181 -2.02 -12.60 4.15
C PHE A 181 -3.51 -12.82 4.44
N ASP A 182 -3.93 -14.09 4.57
CA ASP A 182 -5.32 -14.43 4.92
C ASP A 182 -5.79 -13.78 6.24
N LYS A 183 -4.87 -13.64 7.20
CA LYS A 183 -5.16 -13.09 8.54
C LYS A 183 -5.11 -11.57 8.62
N ARG A 184 -4.49 -10.91 7.63
CA ARG A 184 -4.13 -9.48 7.66
C ARG A 184 -4.67 -8.73 6.45
N SER A 185 -5.73 -9.27 5.86
CA SER A 185 -6.29 -8.76 4.62
C SER A 185 -6.99 -7.41 4.78
N GLU A 186 -7.38 -7.01 5.98
CA GLU A 186 -8.26 -5.84 6.17
C GLU A 186 -7.62 -4.50 5.76
N TYR A 187 -6.29 -4.41 5.79
CA TYR A 187 -5.55 -3.15 5.59
C TYR A 187 -4.46 -3.21 4.51
N THR A 188 -3.93 -4.38 4.15
CA THR A 188 -2.97 -4.49 3.04
C THR A 188 -3.70 -4.55 1.70
N GLU A 189 -3.30 -3.71 0.74
CA GLU A 189 -3.91 -3.61 -0.59
C GLU A 189 -3.02 -4.19 -1.68
N CYS A 190 -1.70 -4.00 -1.57
CA CYS A 190 -0.72 -4.39 -2.56
C CYS A 190 0.51 -5.05 -1.94
N VAL A 191 1.02 -6.06 -2.63
CA VAL A 191 2.26 -6.75 -2.28
C VAL A 191 3.21 -6.67 -3.46
N VAL A 192 4.40 -6.14 -3.23
CA VAL A 192 5.47 -6.08 -4.21
C VAL A 192 6.49 -7.15 -3.84
N LEU A 193 6.60 -8.19 -4.65
CA LEU A 193 7.55 -9.27 -4.53
C LEU A 193 8.71 -9.04 -5.51
N SER A 194 9.74 -8.33 -5.08
CA SER A 194 11.04 -8.27 -5.78
C SER A 194 11.86 -9.50 -5.39
N ALA A 195 11.39 -10.65 -5.88
CA ALA A 195 12.01 -11.95 -5.67
C ALA A 195 11.84 -12.80 -6.93
N CYS A 196 12.94 -13.39 -7.41
CA CYS A 196 12.94 -14.23 -8.61
C CYS A 196 11.92 -15.38 -8.49
N GLU A 197 11.26 -15.72 -9.60
CA GLU A 197 10.32 -16.86 -9.67
C GLU A 197 9.14 -16.83 -8.65
N SER A 198 8.79 -15.64 -8.14
CA SER A 198 7.72 -15.43 -7.15
C SER A 198 6.29 -15.50 -7.69
N LEU A 199 6.09 -15.81 -8.97
CA LEU A 199 4.75 -15.87 -9.59
C LEU A 199 3.78 -16.78 -8.83
N THR A 200 4.20 -18.00 -8.46
CA THR A 200 3.36 -18.95 -7.72
C THR A 200 2.88 -18.36 -6.38
N LEU A 201 3.77 -17.66 -5.67
CA LEU A 201 3.40 -16.99 -4.43
C LEU A 201 2.44 -15.82 -4.70
N GLY A 202 2.70 -15.07 -5.77
CA GLY A 202 1.84 -13.97 -6.18
C GLY A 202 0.42 -14.43 -6.46
N GLU A 203 0.23 -15.52 -7.19
CA GLU A 203 -1.10 -16.09 -7.48
C GLU A 203 -1.83 -16.49 -6.19
N LEU A 204 -1.12 -17.09 -5.22
CA LEU A 204 -1.68 -17.45 -3.91
C LEU A 204 -2.12 -16.21 -3.12
N ILE A 205 -1.28 -15.17 -3.08
CA ILE A 205 -1.58 -13.91 -2.39
C ILE A 205 -2.73 -13.17 -3.08
N THR A 206 -2.81 -13.19 -4.42
CA THR A 206 -3.95 -12.64 -5.15
C THR A 206 -5.24 -13.39 -4.85
N GLY A 207 -5.17 -14.71 -4.67
CA GLY A 207 -6.29 -15.52 -4.15
C GLY A 207 -6.78 -15.08 -2.76
N ALA A 208 -5.92 -14.47 -1.95
CA ALA A 208 -6.24 -13.86 -0.65
C ALA A 208 -6.75 -12.40 -0.74
N GLY A 209 -7.08 -11.92 -1.95
CA GLY A 209 -7.72 -10.62 -2.15
C GLY A 209 -6.75 -9.43 -2.16
N LYS A 210 -5.51 -9.63 -2.62
CA LYS A 210 -4.48 -8.58 -2.70
C LYS A 210 -3.98 -8.38 -4.12
N ASN A 211 -3.72 -7.14 -4.50
CA ASN A 211 -2.96 -6.89 -5.73
C ASN A 211 -1.52 -7.31 -5.51
N VAL A 212 -0.89 -7.91 -6.53
CA VAL A 212 0.50 -8.36 -6.42
C VAL A 212 1.30 -7.93 -7.63
N VAL A 213 2.47 -7.36 -7.38
CA VAL A 213 3.56 -7.31 -8.34
C VAL A 213 4.51 -8.45 -8.01
N CYS A 214 4.83 -9.30 -8.98
CA CYS A 214 5.77 -10.41 -8.77
C CYS A 214 6.69 -10.60 -9.98
N VAL A 215 7.75 -11.39 -9.81
CA VAL A 215 8.70 -11.72 -10.88
C VAL A 215 8.49 -13.17 -11.31
N ASN A 216 8.19 -13.42 -12.59
CA ASN A 216 7.91 -14.77 -13.09
C ASN A 216 9.17 -15.58 -13.47
N SER A 217 10.31 -14.93 -13.60
CA SER A 217 11.59 -15.54 -13.94
C SER A 217 12.72 -14.97 -13.09
N LYS A 218 13.96 -15.33 -13.43
CA LYS A 218 15.13 -14.61 -12.91
C LYS A 218 15.15 -13.20 -13.49
N VAL A 219 15.67 -12.26 -12.71
CA VAL A 219 15.81 -10.85 -13.09
C VAL A 219 17.15 -10.33 -12.58
N ASP A 220 17.85 -9.55 -13.41
CA ASP A 220 19.03 -8.82 -12.98
C ASP A 220 18.69 -7.78 -11.89
N ILE A 221 19.63 -7.60 -10.95
CA ILE A 221 19.50 -6.65 -9.84
C ILE A 221 19.20 -5.22 -10.35
N THR A 222 19.85 -4.79 -11.43
CA THR A 222 19.66 -3.45 -12.01
C THR A 222 18.23 -3.27 -12.49
N THR A 223 17.70 -4.28 -13.19
CA THR A 223 16.33 -4.27 -13.69
C THR A 223 15.33 -4.25 -12.53
N ALA A 224 15.57 -5.03 -11.48
CA ALA A 224 14.70 -5.06 -10.30
C ALA A 224 14.69 -3.74 -9.53
N THR A 225 15.87 -3.14 -9.32
CA THR A 225 16.00 -1.82 -8.69
C THR A 225 15.27 -0.76 -9.50
N GLN A 226 15.52 -0.64 -10.81
CA GLN A 226 14.91 0.40 -11.64
C GLN A 226 13.39 0.24 -11.77
N TYR A 227 12.89 -1.00 -11.92
CA TYR A 227 11.45 -1.26 -11.90
C TYR A 227 10.81 -0.74 -10.60
N THR A 228 11.43 -1.06 -9.47
CA THR A 228 10.95 -0.71 -8.13
C THR A 228 10.96 0.80 -7.92
N GLU A 229 12.03 1.48 -8.32
CA GLU A 229 12.10 2.95 -8.31
C GLU A 229 10.97 3.59 -9.13
N TYR A 230 10.75 3.13 -10.36
CA TYR A 230 9.66 3.67 -11.19
C TYR A 230 8.27 3.40 -10.61
N PHE A 231 8.11 2.23 -9.99
CA PHE A 231 6.84 1.82 -9.40
C PHE A 231 6.50 2.70 -8.19
N PHE A 232 7.43 2.81 -7.25
CA PHE A 232 7.25 3.63 -6.04
C PHE A 232 7.23 5.13 -6.33
N LYS A 233 7.95 5.60 -7.35
CA LYS A 233 7.84 6.98 -7.82
C LYS A 233 6.43 7.30 -8.28
N TYR A 234 5.84 6.41 -9.08
CA TYR A 234 4.46 6.60 -9.53
C TYR A 234 3.49 6.62 -8.34
N ILE A 235 3.62 5.65 -7.41
CA ILE A 235 2.78 5.59 -6.22
C ILE A 235 2.90 6.84 -5.35
N ASN A 236 4.11 7.34 -5.12
CA ASN A 236 4.37 8.53 -4.31
C ASN A 236 3.56 9.74 -4.82
N ASP A 237 3.44 9.85 -6.15
CA ASP A 237 2.84 10.99 -6.83
C ASP A 237 1.30 10.86 -6.99
N HIS A 238 0.70 9.68 -6.78
CA HIS A 238 -0.72 9.40 -7.09
C HIS A 238 -1.54 8.88 -5.90
N SER A 239 -2.86 8.99 -5.97
CA SER A 239 -3.81 8.42 -4.99
C SER A 239 -4.01 6.92 -5.22
N LEU A 240 -4.08 6.13 -4.14
CA LEU A 240 -4.12 4.67 -4.21
C LEU A 240 -5.53 4.04 -4.34
N GLU A 241 -6.61 4.80 -4.14
CA GLU A 241 -7.98 4.21 -4.07
C GLU A 241 -8.61 3.81 -5.42
N ASN A 242 -7.89 4.02 -6.52
CA ASN A 242 -8.27 3.41 -7.79
C ASN A 242 -7.61 2.03 -7.87
N SER A 243 -8.40 0.95 -8.02
CA SER A 243 -7.90 -0.43 -8.20
C SER A 243 -6.78 -0.57 -9.26
N ASP A 244 -6.75 0.40 -10.16
CA ASP A 244 -5.87 0.55 -11.30
C ASP A 244 -4.61 1.37 -11.00
N VAL A 245 -4.42 1.96 -9.81
CA VAL A 245 -3.19 2.70 -9.48
C VAL A 245 -1.95 1.80 -9.53
N TYR A 246 -2.04 0.59 -8.98
CA TYR A 246 -0.94 -0.37 -8.96
C TYR A 246 -0.72 -0.96 -10.35
N GLU A 247 -1.82 -1.15 -11.10
CA GLU A 247 -1.78 -1.57 -12.50
C GLU A 247 -1.12 -0.51 -13.39
N LYS A 248 -1.43 0.77 -13.18
CA LYS A 248 -0.82 1.91 -13.86
C LYS A 248 0.65 2.08 -13.49
N ALA A 249 0.97 1.99 -12.19
CA ALA A 249 2.34 2.02 -11.68
C ALA A 249 3.16 0.91 -12.36
N HIS A 250 2.64 -0.33 -12.37
CA HIS A 250 3.25 -1.44 -13.07
C HIS A 250 3.45 -1.14 -14.55
N LYS A 251 2.39 -0.73 -15.27
CA LYS A 251 2.46 -0.43 -16.71
C LYS A 251 3.52 0.61 -17.03
N ILE A 252 3.58 1.71 -16.27
CA ILE A 252 4.56 2.78 -16.48
C ILE A 252 5.97 2.32 -16.16
N SER A 253 6.17 1.54 -15.09
CA SER A 253 7.48 0.94 -14.79
C SER A 253 7.95 0.04 -15.93
N MET A 254 7.07 -0.81 -16.44
CA MET A 254 7.35 -1.70 -17.58
C MET A 254 7.71 -0.91 -18.84
N GLU A 255 6.95 0.14 -19.17
CA GLU A 255 7.25 1.02 -20.30
C GLU A 255 8.64 1.65 -20.18
N LYS A 256 9.02 2.11 -18.99
CA LYS A 256 10.32 2.74 -18.73
C LYS A 256 11.48 1.75 -18.82
N ILE A 257 11.40 0.59 -18.17
CA ILE A 257 12.50 -0.40 -18.24
C ILE A 257 12.65 -0.99 -19.65
N ASN A 258 11.55 -1.12 -20.41
CA ASN A 258 11.60 -1.50 -21.83
C ASN A 258 12.30 -0.43 -22.67
N PHE A 259 11.99 0.86 -22.41
CA PHE A 259 12.62 1.97 -23.11
C PHE A 259 14.13 2.04 -22.86
N GLU A 260 14.58 1.67 -21.67
CA GLU A 260 16.00 1.59 -21.31
C GLU A 260 16.72 0.36 -21.87
N GLY A 261 15.97 -0.58 -22.46
CA GLY A 261 16.53 -1.76 -23.10
C GLY A 261 17.05 -2.82 -22.13
N LEU A 262 16.47 -2.90 -20.92
CA LEU A 262 16.88 -3.88 -19.92
C LEU A 262 16.42 -5.30 -20.32
N GLU A 263 17.35 -6.26 -20.26
CA GLU A 263 17.19 -7.61 -20.82
C GLU A 263 16.00 -8.40 -20.23
N ASP A 264 15.74 -8.25 -18.93
CA ASP A 264 14.72 -8.99 -18.20
C ASP A 264 13.42 -8.21 -17.98
N SER A 265 13.21 -7.15 -18.77
CA SER A 265 12.10 -6.21 -18.61
C SER A 265 10.71 -6.84 -18.66
N PHE A 266 10.54 -8.03 -19.26
CA PHE A 266 9.27 -8.76 -19.33
C PHE A 266 8.97 -9.62 -18.08
N SER A 267 9.88 -9.65 -17.11
CA SER A 267 9.84 -10.58 -15.97
C SER A 267 8.83 -10.18 -14.89
N PHE A 268 8.44 -8.91 -14.83
CA PHE A 268 7.45 -8.45 -13.86
C PHE A 268 6.03 -8.73 -14.34
N LYS A 269 5.18 -9.17 -13.42
CA LYS A 269 3.76 -9.40 -13.62
C LYS A 269 2.96 -8.64 -12.58
N PHE A 270 1.86 -8.06 -13.01
CA PHE A 270 0.83 -7.55 -12.13
C PHE A 270 -0.35 -8.52 -12.10
N LEU A 271 -0.69 -8.98 -10.90
CA LEU A 271 -1.82 -9.85 -10.61
C LEU A 271 -2.86 -9.03 -9.87
N LYS A 272 -4.02 -8.85 -10.50
CA LYS A 272 -5.13 -8.08 -9.95
C LYS A 272 -6.05 -8.97 -9.14
N ALA A 273 -6.39 -8.58 -7.92
CA ALA A 273 -7.38 -9.30 -7.14
C ALA A 273 -8.80 -9.05 -7.68
N ASP A 274 -9.58 -10.12 -7.87
CA ASP A 274 -10.97 -10.03 -8.33
C ASP A 274 -11.90 -9.35 -7.29
N LYS A 275 -11.53 -9.44 -6.01
CA LYS A 275 -12.14 -8.73 -4.89
C LYS A 275 -11.06 -8.40 -3.86
N ILE A 276 -10.90 -7.12 -3.56
CA ILE A 276 -10.16 -6.69 -2.38
C ILE A 276 -11.11 -6.95 -1.19
N THR A 277 -10.78 -7.97 -0.39
CA THR A 277 -11.50 -8.32 0.86
C THR A 277 -11.04 -7.43 1.99
#